data_AF-A0A3N5MCK2-F1
#
_entry.id   AF-A0A3N5MCK2-F1
#
_cell.length_a   1.000
_cell.length_b   1.000
_cell.length_c   1.000
_cell.angle_alpha   90.00
_cell.angle_beta   90.00
_cell.angle_gamma   90.00
#
_symmetry.space_group_name_H-M   'P 1'
#
loop_
_entity.id
_entity.type
_entity.pdbx_description
1 polymer ?
#
loop_
_entity_poly.entity_id
_entity_poly.type
_entity_poly.pdbx_seq_one_letter_code
_entity_poly.pdbx_strand_id
1 'polypeptide(L)'
;MDENFPQKQTGTSVPAQPSWNLDQMVDQVSRSLHGEMDPLTIRLTIVSIFIDYEDVPNRTFLPILACRKAEEALKKKHGIRR
;
A
#
# COMPACT_ATOMS: atom_id res chain seq x y z
N MET A 1 38.97 16.86 -30.60
CA MET A 1 38.14 17.77 -29.80
C MET A 1 37.57 18.76 -30.81
N ASP A 2 36.28 18.81 -31.12
CA ASP A 2 35.09 18.69 -30.26
C ASP A 2 34.00 17.78 -30.85
N GLU A 3 33.54 16.81 -30.05
CA GLU A 3 32.31 16.05 -30.30
C GLU A 3 31.10 16.90 -29.91
N ASN A 4 30.38 17.44 -30.90
CA ASN A 4 29.05 17.99 -30.68
C ASN A 4 28.00 16.90 -30.87
N PHE A 5 27.66 16.21 -29.78
CA PHE A 5 26.47 15.38 -29.68
C PHE A 5 25.64 15.91 -28.50
N PRO A 6 24.56 16.69 -28.71
CA PRO A 6 23.59 16.89 -27.65
C PRO A 6 22.88 15.56 -27.40
N GLN A 7 23.32 14.84 -26.37
CA GLN A 7 22.64 13.64 -25.90
C GLN A 7 21.22 13.99 -25.46
N LYS A 8 20.28 13.23 -26.01
CA LYS A 8 18.83 13.30 -25.84
C LYS A 8 18.43 13.46 -24.38
N GLN A 9 17.83 14.59 -24.05
CA GLN A 9 17.02 14.75 -22.84
C GLN A 9 15.60 14.19 -23.13
N THR A 10 15.47 12.87 -23.19
CA THR A 10 14.16 12.21 -23.04
C THR A 10 13.88 12.04 -21.56
N GLY A 11 13.56 13.15 -20.90
CA GLY A 11 12.95 13.15 -19.57
C GLY A 11 11.47 12.82 -19.68
N THR A 12 11.13 11.65 -20.24
CA THR A 12 9.81 11.08 -20.00
C THR A 12 9.90 10.47 -18.61
N SER A 13 9.62 11.29 -17.60
CA SER A 13 9.30 10.86 -16.25
C SER A 13 8.16 9.85 -16.37
N VAL A 14 8.48 8.56 -16.45
CA VAL A 14 7.49 7.52 -16.23
C VAL A 14 6.91 7.85 -14.85
N PRO A 15 5.59 8.12 -14.72
CA PRO A 15 5.03 8.35 -13.41
C PRO A 15 5.43 7.14 -12.58
N ALA A 16 6.13 7.39 -11.47
CA ALA A 16 6.56 6.34 -10.57
C ALA A 16 5.35 5.43 -10.36
N GLN A 17 5.44 4.19 -10.85
CA GLN A 17 4.39 3.23 -10.55
C GLN A 17 4.23 3.25 -9.03
N PRO A 18 3.00 3.33 -8.50
CA PRO A 18 2.81 3.44 -7.06
C PRO A 18 3.48 2.23 -6.42
N SER A 19 4.68 2.42 -5.87
CA SER A 19 5.37 1.38 -5.12
C SER A 19 4.55 1.20 -3.87
N TRP A 20 3.87 0.07 -3.78
CA TRP A 20 3.02 -0.24 -2.64
C TRP A 20 3.92 -0.38 -1.41
N ASN A 21 3.99 0.68 -0.61
CA ASN A 21 4.78 0.69 0.58
C ASN A 21 3.93 0.13 1.74
N LEU A 22 4.21 -1.12 2.11
CA LEU A 22 3.53 -1.81 3.21
C LEU A 22 3.60 -1.01 4.52
N ASP A 23 4.69 -0.30 4.77
CA ASP A 23 4.86 0.51 5.99
C ASP A 23 3.89 1.70 5.99
N GLN A 24 3.72 2.37 4.84
CA GLN A 24 2.73 3.45 4.71
C GLN A 24 1.30 2.94 4.90
N MET A 25 1.01 1.74 4.42
CA MET A 25 -0.30 1.11 4.61
C MET A 25 -0.55 0.75 6.08
N VAL A 26 0.45 0.20 6.76
CA VAL A 26 0.40 -0.09 8.21
C VAL A 26 0.17 1.19 9.00
N ASP A 27 0.91 2.26 8.69
CA ASP A 27 0.74 3.58 9.32
C ASP A 27 -0.66 4.15 9.09
N GLN A 28 -1.19 4.04 7.88
CA GLN A 28 -2.53 4.51 7.54
C GLN A 28 -3.60 3.78 8.36
N VAL A 29 -3.54 2.44 8.42
CA VAL A 29 -4.50 1.63 9.18
C VAL A 29 -4.33 1.89 10.67
N SER A 30 -3.09 1.97 11.17
CA SER A 30 -2.79 2.31 12.57
C SER A 30 -3.43 3.62 12.99
N ARG A 31 -3.31 4.67 12.16
CA ARG A 31 -3.97 5.97 12.41
C ARG A 31 -5.49 5.86 12.42
N SER A 32 -6.08 5.08 11.52
CA SER A 32 -7.54 4.87 11.49
C SER A 32 -8.04 4.11 12.74
N LEU A 33 -7.18 3.27 13.31
CA LEU A 33 -7.44 2.56 14.56
C LEU A 33 -6.93 3.32 15.80
N HIS A 34 -6.60 4.62 15.67
CA HIS A 34 -6.09 5.46 16.75
C HIS A 34 -4.86 4.89 17.51
N GLY A 35 -4.08 4.03 16.87
CA GLY A 35 -2.95 3.34 17.51
C GLY A 35 -3.36 2.28 18.53
N GLU A 36 -4.64 1.89 18.60
CA GLU A 36 -5.13 0.83 19.49
C GLU A 36 -4.65 -0.57 19.08
N MET A 37 -4.06 -0.69 17.89
CA MET A 37 -3.63 -1.95 17.31
C MET A 37 -2.11 -2.01 17.18
N ASP A 38 -1.56 -3.17 17.50
CA ASP A 38 -0.15 -3.46 17.31
C ASP A 38 0.23 -3.44 15.79
N PRO A 39 1.32 -2.77 15.40
CA PRO A 39 1.74 -2.66 14.00
C PRO A 39 2.03 -4.00 13.31
N LEU A 40 2.51 -5.01 14.04
CA LEU A 40 2.75 -6.34 13.48
C LEU A 40 1.41 -7.01 13.13
N THR A 41 0.42 -6.88 14.01
CA THR A 41 -0.95 -7.37 13.77
C THR A 41 -1.57 -6.74 12.54
N ILE A 42 -1.43 -5.42 12.37
CA ILE A 42 -1.89 -4.71 11.16
C ILE A 42 -1.16 -5.24 9.92
N ARG A 43 0.17 -5.36 9.98
CA ARG A 43 0.99 -5.84 8.86
C ARG A 43 0.56 -7.23 8.40
N LEU A 44 0.43 -8.17 9.34
CA LEU A 44 0.01 -9.54 9.03
C LEU A 44 -1.39 -9.57 8.43
N THR A 45 -2.30 -8.72 8.90
CA THR A 45 -3.66 -8.64 8.36
C THR A 45 -3.65 -8.13 6.91
N ILE A 46 -2.90 -7.06 6.63
CA ILE A 46 -2.76 -6.51 5.26
C ILE A 46 -2.14 -7.56 4.33
N VAL A 47 -1.08 -8.24 4.75
CA VAL A 47 -0.41 -9.29 3.96
C VAL A 47 -1.35 -10.47 3.69
N SER A 48 -2.12 -10.91 4.68
CA SER A 48 -3.14 -11.96 4.49
C SER A 48 -4.11 -11.61 3.36
N ILE A 49 -4.55 -10.35 3.31
CA ILE A 49 -5.46 -9.89 2.25
C ILE A 49 -4.73 -9.86 0.89
N PHE A 50 -3.45 -9.49 0.83
CA PHE A 50 -2.71 -9.59 -0.43
C PHE A 50 -2.63 -11.03 -0.96
N ILE A 51 -2.45 -12.02 -0.07
CA ILE A 51 -2.43 -13.44 -0.42
C ILE A 51 -3.81 -13.88 -0.93
N ASP A 52 -4.89 -13.51 -0.24
CA ASP A 52 -6.26 -13.89 -0.63
C ASP A 52 -6.67 -13.35 -2.01
N TYR A 53 -6.00 -12.31 -2.50
CA TYR A 53 -6.28 -11.63 -3.76
C TYR A 53 -5.14 -11.80 -4.78
N GLU A 54 -4.27 -12.79 -4.59
CA GLU A 54 -3.16 -13.06 -5.51
C GLU A 54 -3.65 -13.31 -6.95
N ASP A 55 -4.78 -13.99 -7.13
CA ASP A 55 -5.31 -14.31 -8.46
C ASP A 55 -6.05 -13.15 -9.16
N VAL A 56 -6.13 -11.96 -8.55
CA VAL A 56 -6.84 -10.83 -9.17
C VAL A 56 -5.99 -10.21 -10.29
N PRO A 57 -6.48 -10.20 -11.54
CA PRO A 57 -5.69 -9.72 -12.69
C PRO A 57 -5.46 -8.21 -12.68
N ASN A 58 -6.32 -7.44 -11.99
CA ASN A 58 -6.16 -5.99 -11.83
C ASN A 58 -5.86 -5.64 -10.37
N ARG A 59 -4.57 -5.48 -10.06
CA ARG A 59 -4.09 -5.17 -8.70
C ARG A 59 -3.96 -3.66 -8.42
N THR A 60 -4.36 -2.79 -9.34
CA THR A 60 -4.24 -1.33 -9.21
C THR A 60 -4.85 -0.79 -7.91
N PHE A 61 -5.99 -1.34 -7.51
CA PHE A 61 -6.73 -0.93 -6.30
C PHE A 61 -6.52 -1.86 -5.11
N LEU A 62 -5.71 -2.90 -5.26
CA LEU A 62 -5.50 -3.91 -4.23
C LEU A 62 -4.96 -3.33 -2.90
N PRO A 63 -4.03 -2.35 -2.89
CA PRO A 63 -3.58 -1.73 -1.64
C PRO A 63 -4.71 -0.98 -0.92
N ILE A 64 -5.55 -0.25 -1.67
CA ILE A 64 -6.67 0.50 -1.10
C ILE A 64 -7.67 -0.49 -0.49
N LEU A 65 -7.97 -1.57 -1.22
CA LEU A 65 -8.84 -2.64 -0.74
C LEU A 65 -8.25 -3.31 0.51
N ALA A 66 -6.96 -3.62 0.51
CA ALA A 66 -6.26 -4.26 1.62
C ALA A 66 -6.27 -3.39 2.88
N CYS A 67 -6.02 -2.08 2.77
CA CYS A 67 -6.14 -1.15 3.90
C CYS A 67 -7.56 -1.15 4.48
N ARG A 68 -8.59 -1.02 3.63
CA ARG A 68 -10.00 -0.97 4.08
C ARG A 68 -10.43 -2.28 4.72
N LYS A 69 -10.09 -3.42 4.11
CA LYS A 69 -10.41 -4.74 4.63
C LYS A 69 -9.69 -5.02 5.94
N ALA A 70 -8.42 -4.62 6.07
CA ALA A 70 -7.67 -4.76 7.31
C ALA A 70 -8.32 -3.93 8.44
N GLU A 71 -8.66 -2.67 8.16
CA GLU A 71 -9.37 -1.80 9.09
C GLU A 71 -10.69 -2.42 9.58
N GLU A 72 -11.57 -2.84 8.66
CA GLU A 72 -12.85 -3.49 9.00
C GLU A 72 -12.66 -4.75 9.85
N ALA A 73 -11.72 -5.61 9.48
CA ALA A 73 -11.43 -6.86 10.18
C ALA A 73 -10.95 -6.61 11.60
N LEU A 74 -10.05 -5.63 11.79
CA LEU A 74 -9.49 -5.27 13.08
C LEU A 74 -10.53 -4.55 13.96
N LYS A 75 -11.32 -3.63 13.40
CA LYS A 75 -12.42 -2.98 14.13
C LYS A 75 -13.45 -3.99 14.62
N LYS A 76 -13.84 -4.94 13.77
CA LYS A 76 -14.81 -5.99 14.12
C LYS A 76 -14.28 -6.91 15.23
N LYS A 77 -13.02 -7.35 15.13
CA LYS A 77 -12.41 -8.25 16.12
C LYS A 77 -12.25 -7.58 17.50
N HIS A 78 -11.97 -6.29 17.52
CA HIS A 78 -11.65 -5.55 18.76
C HIS A 78 -12.80 -4.66 19.27
N GLY A 79 -13.96 -4.68 18.61
CA GLY A 79 -15.12 -3.91 19.04
C GLY A 79 -14.95 -2.39 18.93
N ILE A 80 -14.07 -1.92 18.04
CA ILE A 80 -13.85 -0.50 17.78
C ILE A 80 -15.06 0.03 17.00
N ARG A 81 -15.85 0.92 17.61
CA ARG A 81 -17.15 1.40 17.10
C ARG A 81 -17.10 2.66 16.22
N ARG A 82 -15.91 3.07 15.76
CA ARG A 82 -15.75 4.25 14.90
C ARG A 82 -15.53 3.90 13.45
#